data_AF-F4LMX2-F1
#
_entry.id   AF-F4LMX2-F1
#
_cell.length_a   1.000
_cell.length_b   1.000
_cell.length_c   1.000
_cell.angle_alpha   90.00
_cell.angle_beta   90.00
_cell.angle_gamma   90.00
#
_symmetry.space_group_name_H-M   'P 1'
#
loop_
_entity.id
_entity.type
_entity.pdbx_description
1 polymer ?
#
loop_
_entity_poly.entity_id
_entity_poly.type
_entity_poly.pdbx_seq_one_letter_code
_entity_poly.pdbx_strand_id
1 'polypeptide(L)'
;MKCIKSSKKLPFRLYLRKPRNGSKELPIYYVQFRSVNSKRYWTSGKSTGKTDKTEATIIAYKWLASEQIPDRINAQVSTNHSLQLQTVLNALRNAQFNQNELTQIIHTLETVYDIKGGVVPNTAAAVLVNEYMVDFWDKDKSAYLREKGMSGKPVYNNHA
;
A
#
# COMPACT_ATOMS: atom_id res chain seq x y z
N MET A 1 -54.50 -9.07 -5.35
CA MET A 1 -53.44 -8.11 -4.94
C MET A 1 -52.13 -8.86 -4.74
N LYS A 2 -51.16 -8.72 -5.64
CA LYS A 2 -49.82 -9.33 -5.48
C LYS A 2 -49.00 -8.43 -4.56
N CYS A 3 -48.67 -8.93 -3.38
CA CYS A 3 -47.81 -8.23 -2.41
C CYS A 3 -46.40 -8.13 -2.99
N ILE A 4 -46.01 -6.95 -3.45
CA ILE A 4 -44.65 -6.66 -3.94
C ILE A 4 -43.74 -6.68 -2.70
N LYS A 5 -43.16 -7.83 -2.39
CA LYS A 5 -42.05 -7.93 -1.44
C LYS A 5 -40.82 -7.31 -2.10
N SER A 6 -40.73 -5.97 -2.08
CA SER A 6 -39.47 -5.27 -2.29
C SER A 6 -38.59 -5.58 -1.09
N SER A 7 -37.88 -6.71 -1.13
CA SER A 7 -36.82 -6.99 -0.17
C SER A 7 -35.72 -5.97 -0.47
N LYS A 8 -35.75 -4.82 0.21
CA LYS A 8 -34.64 -3.86 0.19
C LYS A 8 -33.40 -4.65 0.59
N LYS A 9 -32.54 -4.94 -0.39
CA LYS A 9 -31.30 -5.67 -0.15
C LYS A 9 -30.48 -4.80 0.80
N LEU A 10 -30.17 -5.35 1.97
CA LEU A 10 -29.31 -4.67 2.93
C LEU A 10 -27.98 -4.32 2.23
N PRO A 11 -27.40 -3.13 2.49
CA PRO A 11 -26.12 -2.73 1.90
C PRO A 11 -24.95 -3.60 2.42
N PHE A 12 -25.22 -4.45 3.41
CA PHE A 12 -24.30 -5.39 4.02
C PHE A 12 -24.93 -6.78 4.16
N ARG A 13 -24.08 -7.80 4.29
CA ARG A 13 -24.47 -9.15 4.63
C ARG A 13 -24.17 -9.42 6.11
N LEU A 14 -25.16 -9.94 6.82
CA LEU A 14 -24.97 -10.53 8.14
C LEU A 14 -24.86 -12.05 8.01
N TYR A 15 -23.90 -12.64 8.73
CA TYR A 15 -23.81 -14.09 8.86
C TYR A 15 -23.37 -14.47 10.28
N LEU A 16 -23.88 -15.58 10.76
CA LEU A 16 -23.57 -16.08 12.09
C LEU A 16 -22.30 -16.92 12.04
N ARG A 17 -21.36 -16.68 12.94
CA ARG A 17 -20.15 -17.48 13.08
C ARG A 17 -20.19 -18.24 14.41
N LYS A 18 -20.10 -19.56 14.33
CA LYS A 18 -19.95 -20.41 15.51
C LYS A 18 -18.54 -20.23 16.10
N PRO A 19 -18.39 -20.33 17.43
CA PRO A 19 -17.08 -20.28 18.04
C PRO A 19 -16.18 -21.43 17.54
N ARG A 20 -14.86 -21.20 17.57
CA ARG A 20 -13.87 -22.18 17.14
C ARG A 20 -13.65 -23.18 18.29
N ASN A 21 -13.66 -24.48 17.98
CA ASN A 21 -13.40 -25.58 18.92
C ASN A 21 -14.47 -25.84 19.99
N GLY A 22 -15.77 -25.72 19.66
CA GLY A 22 -16.84 -26.23 20.53
C GLY A 22 -16.93 -25.59 21.92
N SER A 23 -16.36 -24.40 22.10
CA SER A 23 -16.57 -23.62 23.32
C SER A 23 -18.07 -23.33 23.49
N LYS A 24 -18.54 -23.28 24.74
CA LYS A 24 -19.95 -22.99 25.10
C LYS A 24 -20.37 -21.53 24.79
N GLU A 25 -19.55 -20.80 24.05
CA GLU A 25 -19.82 -19.41 23.70
C GLU A 25 -20.97 -19.33 22.69
N LEU A 26 -21.82 -18.33 22.88
CA LEU A 26 -22.92 -18.09 21.97
C LEU A 26 -22.37 -17.64 20.60
N PRO A 27 -23.01 -18.06 19.49
CA PRO A 27 -22.55 -17.69 18.17
C PRO A 27 -22.75 -16.19 17.93
N ILE A 28 -21.77 -15.56 17.29
CA ILE A 28 -21.73 -14.10 17.10
C ILE A 28 -22.02 -13.75 15.65
N TYR A 29 -22.76 -12.66 15.43
CA TYR A 29 -22.99 -12.11 14.10
C TYR A 29 -21.76 -11.36 13.57
N TYR A 30 -21.47 -11.60 12.30
CA TYR A 30 -20.44 -10.91 11.53
C TYR A 30 -21.09 -10.14 10.38
N VAL A 31 -20.52 -8.99 10.05
CA VAL A 31 -20.96 -8.09 8.99
C VAL A 31 -19.93 -8.05 7.87
N GLN A 32 -20.39 -8.11 6.63
CA GLN A 32 -19.60 -7.80 5.43
C GLN A 32 -20.25 -6.68 4.65
N PHE A 33 -19.46 -5.71 4.22
CA PHE A 33 -19.88 -4.61 3.36
C PHE A 33 -19.46 -4.88 1.92
N ARG A 34 -20.08 -4.21 0.96
CA ARG A 34 -19.59 -4.22 -0.42
C ARG A 34 -18.32 -3.38 -0.53
N SER A 35 -17.35 -3.85 -1.32
CA SER A 35 -16.19 -3.04 -1.65
C SER A 35 -16.60 -1.86 -2.54
N VAL A 36 -16.06 -0.67 -2.25
CA VAL A 36 -16.31 0.55 -3.04
C VAL A 36 -15.89 0.37 -4.50
N ASN A 37 -14.79 -0.35 -4.72
CA ASN A 37 -14.19 -0.54 -6.04
C ASN A 37 -14.75 -1.76 -6.80
N SER A 38 -15.62 -2.56 -6.20
CA SER A 38 -16.21 -3.72 -6.87
C SER A 38 -17.59 -4.09 -6.36
N LYS A 39 -18.56 -4.09 -7.27
CA LYS A 39 -19.92 -4.58 -7.03
C LYS A 39 -20.00 -6.09 -6.76
N ARG A 40 -18.92 -6.84 -7.05
CA ARG A 40 -18.86 -8.31 -6.92
C ARG A 40 -18.22 -8.77 -5.60
N TYR A 41 -17.33 -7.97 -5.02
CA TYR A 41 -16.51 -8.40 -3.87
C TYR A 41 -17.02 -7.82 -2.54
N TRP A 42 -17.00 -8.68 -1.51
CA TRP A 42 -17.34 -8.34 -0.13
C TRP A 42 -16.07 -8.07 0.68
N THR A 43 -16.16 -7.18 1.67
CA THR A 43 -15.07 -6.93 2.61
C THR A 43 -14.86 -8.11 3.56
N SER A 44 -13.76 -8.07 4.32
CA SER A 44 -13.52 -9.03 5.39
C SER A 44 -14.62 -8.94 6.45
N GLY A 45 -15.08 -10.09 6.94
CA GLY A 45 -16.14 -10.13 7.95
C GLY A 45 -15.69 -9.53 9.27
N LYS A 46 -16.47 -8.58 9.78
CA LYS A 46 -16.24 -7.89 11.05
C LYS A 46 -17.22 -8.40 12.11
N SER A 47 -16.72 -8.78 13.27
CA SER A 47 -17.55 -9.26 14.38
C SER A 47 -18.33 -8.11 15.00
N THR A 48 -19.65 -8.24 15.15
CA THR A 48 -20.45 -7.25 15.90
C THR A 48 -20.39 -7.48 17.41
N GLY A 49 -19.86 -8.64 17.85
CA GLY A 49 -19.90 -9.06 19.26
C GLY A 49 -21.30 -9.38 19.77
N LYS A 50 -22.32 -9.37 18.90
CA LYS A 50 -23.73 -9.58 19.27
C LYS A 50 -24.26 -10.90 18.77
N THR A 51 -25.02 -11.55 19.63
CA THR A 51 -25.73 -12.81 19.36
C THR A 51 -27.12 -12.55 18.77
N ASP A 52 -27.69 -11.37 19.02
CA ASP A 52 -28.95 -10.94 18.43
C ASP A 52 -28.75 -10.25 17.08
N LYS A 53 -29.64 -10.56 16.14
CA LYS A 53 -29.61 -10.06 14.77
C LYS A 53 -29.98 -8.58 14.70
N THR A 54 -30.91 -8.12 15.53
CA THR A 54 -31.37 -6.72 15.47
C THR A 54 -30.27 -5.79 15.98
N GLU A 55 -29.65 -6.14 17.10
CA GLU A 55 -28.49 -5.42 17.64
C GLU A 55 -27.31 -5.40 16.65
N ALA A 56 -27.00 -6.54 16.03
CA ALA A 56 -25.96 -6.62 15.01
C ALA A 56 -26.27 -5.74 13.78
N THR A 57 -27.54 -5.62 13.41
CA THR A 57 -27.98 -4.77 12.30
C THR A 57 -27.81 -3.29 12.65
N ILE A 58 -28.18 -2.88 13.87
CA ILE A 58 -27.99 -1.51 14.35
C ILE A 58 -26.50 -1.13 14.34
N ILE A 59 -25.62 -2.02 14.81
CA ILE A 59 -24.17 -1.81 14.79
C ILE A 59 -23.66 -1.67 13.35
N ALA A 60 -24.10 -2.53 12.43
CA ALA A 60 -23.72 -2.45 11.02
C ALA A 60 -24.12 -1.13 10.37
N TYR A 61 -25.33 -0.64 10.67
CA TYR A 61 -25.78 0.68 10.21
C TYR A 61 -24.99 1.83 10.83
N LYS A 62 -24.64 1.74 12.12
CA LYS A 62 -23.78 2.74 12.78
C LYS A 62 -22.43 2.84 12.07
N TRP A 63 -21.77 1.71 11.80
CA TRP A 63 -20.50 1.69 11.07
C TRP A 63 -20.61 2.24 9.64
N LEU A 64 -21.74 1.98 8.97
CA LEU A 64 -21.99 2.50 7.63
C LEU A 64 -22.21 4.01 7.64
N ALA A 65 -22.95 4.53 8.62
CA ALA A 65 -23.29 5.94 8.74
C ALA A 65 -22.09 6.79 9.21
N SER A 66 -21.22 6.24 10.06
CA SER A 66 -20.04 6.94 10.56
C SER A 66 -18.80 6.77 9.68
N GLU A 67 -18.86 5.92 8.64
CA GLU A 67 -17.72 5.47 7.83
C GLU A 67 -16.56 4.84 8.64
N GLN A 68 -16.77 4.59 9.93
CA GLN A 68 -15.78 4.00 10.84
C GLN A 68 -16.04 2.50 11.00
N ILE A 69 -15.68 1.72 9.98
CA ILE A 69 -15.72 0.26 10.03
C ILE A 69 -14.47 -0.23 10.78
N PRO A 70 -14.59 -0.98 11.90
CA PRO A 70 -13.43 -1.39 12.67
C PRO A 70 -12.44 -2.22 11.86
N ASP A 71 -11.16 -1.87 11.93
CA ASP A 71 -10.08 -2.73 11.46
C ASP A 71 -9.84 -3.87 12.45
N ARG A 72 -10.60 -4.97 12.23
CA ARG A 72 -10.43 -6.30 12.83
C ARG A 72 -10.05 -6.25 14.31
N ILE A 73 -11.06 -6.37 15.17
CA ILE A 73 -10.99 -6.29 16.66
C ILE A 73 -9.84 -7.12 17.29
N ASN A 74 -9.38 -8.21 16.66
CA ASN A 74 -8.27 -9.06 17.13
C ASN A 74 -7.17 -9.29 16.06
N ALA A 75 -6.92 -8.34 15.16
CA ALA A 75 -5.67 -8.39 14.43
C ALA A 75 -4.57 -8.07 15.43
N GLN A 76 -3.44 -8.81 15.42
CA GLN A 76 -2.23 -8.21 15.93
C GLN A 76 -2.10 -6.85 15.25
N VAL A 77 -2.03 -5.78 16.04
CA VAL A 77 -1.64 -4.47 15.54
C VAL A 77 -0.25 -4.70 14.95
N SER A 78 -0.18 -4.87 13.64
CA SER A 78 1.09 -4.86 12.95
C SER A 78 1.73 -3.53 13.34
N THR A 79 2.89 -3.58 13.96
CA THR A 79 3.70 -2.42 14.34
C THR A 79 3.59 -1.36 13.24
N ASN A 80 2.87 -0.28 13.55
CA ASN A 80 2.31 0.70 12.64
C ASN A 80 3.28 1.13 11.53
N HIS A 81 3.02 0.68 10.30
CA HIS A 81 3.12 1.60 9.18
C HIS A 81 1.78 2.33 9.14
N SER A 82 1.78 3.63 9.46
CA SER A 82 0.56 4.43 9.51
C SER A 82 -0.25 4.21 8.23
N LEU A 83 -1.58 4.13 8.31
CA LEU A 83 -2.45 4.06 7.13
C LEU A 83 -2.14 5.20 6.15
N GLN A 84 -1.67 6.34 6.69
CA GLN A 84 -1.13 7.46 5.94
C GLN A 84 0.12 7.07 5.14
N LEU A 85 1.10 6.38 5.74
CA LEU A 85 2.28 5.89 5.03
C LEU A 85 1.92 4.85 3.96
N GLN A 86 1.00 3.92 4.21
CA GLN A 86 0.54 3.00 3.15
C GLN A 86 -0.18 3.75 2.01
N THR A 87 -0.95 4.78 2.33
CA THR A 87 -1.63 5.62 1.34
C THR A 87 -0.61 6.40 0.51
N VAL A 88 0.41 6.98 1.16
CA VAL A 88 1.52 7.67 0.49
C VAL A 88 2.30 6.69 -0.39
N LEU A 89 2.65 5.50 0.10
CA LEU A 89 3.35 4.49 -0.70
C LEU A 89 2.52 4.01 -1.89
N ASN A 90 1.20 3.87 -1.74
CA ASN A 90 0.30 3.50 -2.84
C ASN A 90 0.14 4.63 -3.85
N ALA A 91 0.11 5.90 -3.40
CA ALA A 91 0.12 7.06 -4.27
C ALA A 91 1.45 7.12 -5.06
N LEU A 92 2.59 6.97 -4.37
CA LEU A 92 3.91 6.91 -5.00
C LEU A 92 4.04 5.77 -6.01
N ARG A 93 3.41 4.61 -5.74
CA ARG A 93 3.48 3.42 -6.60
C ARG A 93 2.63 3.51 -7.86
N ASN A 94 1.42 4.07 -7.77
CA ASN A 94 0.41 3.98 -8.81
C ASN A 94 0.11 5.31 -9.52
N ALA A 95 0.58 6.44 -8.98
CA ALA A 95 0.35 7.73 -9.60
C ALA A 95 1.34 7.98 -10.75
N GLN A 96 0.85 8.68 -11.76
CA GLN A 96 1.67 9.28 -12.80
C GLN A 96 2.06 10.67 -12.31
N PHE A 97 3.31 10.86 -11.92
CA PHE A 97 3.83 12.16 -11.50
C PHE A 97 4.48 12.86 -12.69
N ASN A 98 4.28 14.18 -12.78
CA ASN A 98 5.08 14.99 -13.68
C ASN A 98 6.48 15.26 -13.09
N GLN A 99 7.38 15.80 -13.91
CA GLN A 99 8.78 16.00 -13.53
C GLN A 99 8.98 16.95 -12.33
N ASN A 100 8.14 17.99 -12.22
CA ASN A 100 8.20 18.92 -11.10
C ASN A 100 7.77 18.23 -9.79
N GLU A 101 6.72 17.42 -9.83
CA GLU A 101 6.24 16.64 -8.68
C GLU A 101 7.28 15.63 -8.21
N LEU A 102 7.92 14.90 -9.13
CA LEU A 102 9.02 13.98 -8.80
C LEU A 102 10.18 14.69 -8.13
N THR A 103 10.55 15.87 -8.63
CA THR A 103 11.63 16.69 -8.07
C THR A 103 11.30 17.11 -6.64
N GLN A 104 10.06 17.53 -6.38
CA GLN A 104 9.59 17.88 -5.03
C GLN A 104 9.57 16.67 -4.08
N ILE A 105 9.16 15.49 -4.56
CA ILE A 105 9.17 14.25 -3.77
C ILE A 105 10.59 13.90 -3.35
N ILE A 106 11.55 13.90 -4.29
CA ILE A 106 12.96 13.59 -3.99
C ILE A 106 13.54 14.60 -3.01
N HIS A 107 13.31 15.90 -3.23
CA HIS A 107 13.78 16.94 -2.33
C HIS A 107 13.23 16.79 -0.90
N THR A 108 11.97 16.36 -0.78
CA THR A 108 11.35 16.08 0.52
C THR A 108 11.99 14.87 1.20
N LEU A 109 12.29 13.82 0.43
CA LEU A 109 12.95 12.61 0.94
C LEU A 109 14.40 12.89 1.39
N GLU A 110 15.14 13.72 0.66
CA GLU A 110 16.47 14.19 1.03
C GLU A 110 16.44 15.02 2.32
N THR A 111 15.54 16.01 2.38
CA THR A 111 15.51 16.99 3.48
C THR A 111 15.01 16.39 4.79
N VAL A 112 14.01 15.51 4.74
CA VAL A 112 13.34 14.99 5.95
C VAL A 112 13.96 13.69 6.44
N TYR A 113 14.45 12.83 5.53
CA TYR A 113 14.88 11.47 5.86
C TYR A 113 16.37 11.21 5.58
N ASP A 114 17.15 12.24 5.23
CA ASP A 114 18.58 12.16 4.87
C ASP A 114 18.88 11.06 3.84
N ILE A 115 17.94 10.84 2.91
CA ILE A 115 18.14 9.91 1.80
C ILE A 115 19.07 10.56 0.79
N LYS A 116 20.34 10.14 0.76
CA LYS A 116 21.42 10.79 0.00
C LYS A 116 21.47 10.47 -1.49
N GLY A 117 20.40 9.91 -2.06
CA GLY A 117 20.40 9.57 -3.48
C GLY A 117 19.07 9.05 -4.00
N GLY A 118 18.64 9.63 -5.13
CA GLY A 118 17.53 9.19 -5.95
C GLY A 118 17.78 9.56 -7.42
N VAL A 119 17.33 8.73 -8.35
CA VAL A 119 17.50 8.94 -9.79
C VAL A 119 16.13 9.22 -10.40
N VAL A 120 15.96 10.41 -10.99
CA VAL A 120 14.73 10.75 -11.73
C VAL A 120 14.81 10.09 -13.11
N PRO A 121 13.85 9.22 -13.49
CA PRO A 121 13.84 8.57 -14.80
C PRO A 121 13.88 9.58 -15.95
N ASN A 122 14.46 9.17 -17.09
CA ASN A 122 14.54 9.99 -18.32
C ASN A 122 15.31 11.31 -18.17
N THR A 123 16.16 11.43 -17.14
CA THR A 123 17.15 12.50 -17.04
C THR A 123 18.52 11.99 -17.48
N ALA A 124 19.45 12.89 -17.80
CA ALA A 124 20.83 12.50 -18.11
C ALA A 124 21.52 11.76 -16.94
N ALA A 125 21.02 11.93 -15.71
CA ALA A 125 21.49 11.20 -14.53
C ALA A 125 20.88 9.81 -14.38
N ALA A 126 19.83 9.48 -15.15
CA ALA A 126 19.20 8.16 -15.18
C ALA A 126 19.95 7.19 -16.10
N VAL A 127 21.17 6.87 -15.72
CA VAL A 127 21.94 5.82 -16.37
C VAL A 127 21.73 4.52 -15.60
N LEU A 128 21.47 3.42 -16.31
CA LEU A 128 21.38 2.10 -15.68
C LEU A 128 22.75 1.77 -15.08
N VAL A 129 22.79 1.15 -13.89
CA VAL A 129 24.07 0.81 -13.21
C VAL A 129 25.00 0.01 -14.13
N ASN A 130 24.46 -0.89 -14.96
CA ASN A 130 25.24 -1.63 -15.94
C ASN A 130 25.85 -0.72 -17.02
N GLU A 131 25.09 0.23 -17.55
CA GLU A 131 25.57 1.20 -18.55
C GLU A 131 26.62 2.14 -17.96
N TYR A 132 26.40 2.60 -16.72
CA TYR A 132 27.36 3.40 -15.99
C TYR A 132 28.67 2.64 -15.78
N MET A 133 28.61 1.36 -15.39
CA MET A 133 29.81 0.54 -15.19
C MET A 133 30.57 0.29 -16.49
N VAL A 134 29.87 0.12 -17.61
CA VAL A 134 30.49 0.00 -18.93
C VAL A 134 31.19 1.31 -19.31
N ASP A 135 30.50 2.45 -19.20
CA ASP A 135 31.05 3.76 -19.52
C ASP A 135 32.16 4.19 -18.54
N PHE A 136 32.10 3.74 -17.28
CA PHE A 136 33.12 3.98 -16.26
C PHE A 136 34.45 3.29 -16.58
N TRP A 137 34.40 2.11 -17.20
CA TRP A 137 35.58 1.37 -17.62
C TRP A 137 36.04 1.70 -19.04
N ASP A 138 35.23 2.43 -19.81
CA ASP A 138 35.58 3.00 -21.10
C ASP A 138 36.53 4.20 -20.89
N LYS A 139 37.74 4.10 -21.47
CA LYS A 139 38.79 5.11 -21.31
C LYS A 139 38.42 6.47 -21.92
N ASP A 140 37.57 6.47 -22.94
CA ASP A 140 37.22 7.70 -23.67
C ASP A 140 36.05 8.43 -23.00
N LYS A 141 35.18 7.68 -22.29
CA LYS A 141 33.99 8.22 -21.62
C LYS A 141 34.20 8.51 -20.14
N SER A 142 35.06 7.75 -19.45
CA SER A 142 35.27 7.88 -18.02
C SER A 142 36.17 9.06 -17.67
N ALA A 143 35.57 10.09 -17.08
CA ALA A 143 36.31 11.25 -16.56
C ALA A 143 37.38 10.83 -15.53
N TYR A 144 37.07 9.84 -14.68
CA TYR A 144 37.99 9.32 -13.67
C TYR A 144 39.21 8.62 -14.28
N LEU A 145 38.99 7.74 -15.27
CA LEU A 145 40.10 7.04 -15.94
C LEU A 145 40.99 7.99 -16.72
N ARG A 146 40.39 9.00 -17.36
CA ARG A 146 41.12 10.03 -18.09
C ARG A 146 42.00 10.87 -17.15
N GLU A 147 41.48 11.30 -16.01
CA GLU A 147 42.23 12.02 -14.99
C GLU A 147 43.37 11.17 -14.41
N LYS A 148 43.10 9.90 -14.08
CA LYS A 148 44.13 8.97 -13.60
C LYS A 148 45.21 8.70 -14.64
N GLY A 149 44.84 8.54 -15.91
CA GLY A 149 45.78 8.39 -17.02
C GLY A 149 46.69 9.61 -17.16
N MET A 150 46.12 10.82 -17.08
CA MET A 150 46.90 12.07 -17.08
C MET A 150 47.84 12.20 -15.87
N SER A 151 47.46 11.63 -14.71
CA SER A 151 48.32 11.59 -13.52
C SER A 151 49.46 10.56 -13.58
N GLY A 152 49.55 9.76 -14.65
CA GLY A 152 50.59 8.75 -14.85
C GLY A 152 50.48 7.51 -13.94
N LYS A 153 49.39 7.36 -13.19
CA LYS A 153 49.18 6.21 -12.29
C LYS A 153 48.56 5.04 -13.04
N PRO A 154 49.09 3.81 -12.90
CA PRO A 154 48.51 2.65 -13.57
C PRO A 154 47.10 2.37 -13.06
N VAL A 155 46.21 2.03 -13.99
CA VAL A 155 44.83 1.59 -13.71
C VAL A 155 44.77 0.09 -14.00
N TYR A 156 44.39 -0.68 -12.99
CA TYR A 156 44.15 -2.12 -13.12
C TYR A 156 42.65 -2.38 -13.09
N ASN A 157 42.13 -3.07 -14.10
CA ASN A 157 40.76 -3.54 -14.11
C ASN A 157 40.78 -5.05 -13.82
N ASN A 158 40.47 -5.44 -12.59
CA ASN A 158 40.54 -6.83 -12.15
C ASN A 158 39.22 -7.60 -12.35
N HIS A 159 38.31 -7.09 -13.17
CA HIS A 159 36.97 -7.64 -13.39
C HIS A 159 36.75 -8.26 -14.78
N ALA A 160 37.83 -8.64 -15.49
CA ALA A 160 37.74 -9.43 -16.71
C ALA A 160 37.64 -10.93 -16.40
#